data_AF-A0AAI9NZA9-F1
#
_entry.id   AF-A0AAI9NZA9-F1
#
_cell.length_a   1.000
_cell.length_b   1.000
_cell.length_c   1.000
_cell.angle_alpha   90.00
_cell.angle_beta   90.00
_cell.angle_gamma   90.00
#
_symmetry.space_group_name_H-M   'P 1'
#
loop_
_entity.id
_entity.type
_entity.pdbx_description
1 polymer ?
#
loop_
_entity_poly.entity_id
_entity_poly.type
_entity_poly.pdbx_seq_one_letter_code
_entity_poly.pdbx_strand_id
1 'polypeptide(L)'
;MGNINYDDILSRLSRIRQDNLRRQDNRKAEVYARIPRIKEIDDAIAHSAVQASRARILHQEVDEEALSTKNHALRDEKHQLMAQTGYPDDYLAPIYNCPACRDSGYVDGKPCSCLKHMVISQLYQQSTIEKVLETENFASFNPDFYRDEHIAGYNYTPYQNAQSILSASRQFTENFQDSRPGILIYGETGTGKTFLTNCIAKELLDKGYTVLYLSAINLFDNILQDIIIKGGHEPHQKMLYDYIYNCDFLIIDDLGTEYTNSFVLSQLFEIINTRTIKRQSTLISTNLDLQEFKNRYTERIMSRIVDSYLIFNLYGDNIRYVKRMKSIARNKR
;
A
#
# COMPACT_ATOMS: atom_id res chain seq x y z
N MET A 1 -17.73 0.59 6.40
CA MET A 1 -16.60 -0.36 6.33
C MET A 1 -16.45 -1.04 7.68
N GLY A 2 -15.97 -2.28 7.73
CA GLY A 2 -15.72 -2.94 9.01
C GLY A 2 -14.64 -2.19 9.79
N ASN A 3 -14.69 -2.28 11.13
CA ASN A 3 -13.61 -1.74 11.95
C ASN A 3 -12.32 -2.52 11.65
N ILE A 4 -11.23 -1.78 11.46
CA ILE A 4 -9.88 -2.35 11.36
C ILE A 4 -9.59 -3.04 12.70
N ASN A 5 -9.36 -4.35 12.68
CA ASN A 5 -8.98 -5.09 13.88
C ASN A 5 -7.46 -5.06 14.00
N TYR A 6 -6.95 -4.00 14.64
CA TYR A 6 -5.53 -3.77 14.80
C TYR A 6 -4.88 -4.82 15.70
N ASP A 7 -5.59 -5.30 16.73
CA ASP A 7 -5.10 -6.34 17.62
C ASP A 7 -4.85 -7.64 16.88
N ASP A 8 -5.71 -7.99 15.90
CA ASP A 8 -5.51 -9.12 15.01
C ASP A 8 -4.28 -8.93 14.11
N ILE A 9 -4.10 -7.72 13.53
CA ILE A 9 -2.92 -7.40 12.70
C ILE A 9 -1.62 -7.48 13.51
N LEU A 10 -1.59 -6.88 14.70
CA LEU A 10 -0.44 -6.94 15.60
C LEU A 10 -0.17 -8.37 16.08
N SER A 11 -1.23 -9.12 16.38
CA SER A 11 -1.12 -10.55 16.72
C SER A 11 -0.51 -11.34 15.56
N ARG A 12 -0.88 -11.03 14.31
CA ARG A 12 -0.30 -11.64 13.12
C ARG A 12 1.18 -11.30 12.96
N LEU A 13 1.59 -10.04 13.18
CA LEU A 13 3.02 -9.65 13.19
C LEU A 13 3.80 -10.38 14.29
N SER A 14 3.22 -10.48 15.49
CA SER A 14 3.82 -11.22 16.60
C SER A 14 4.02 -12.70 16.26
N ARG A 15 3.02 -13.35 15.62
CA ARG A 15 3.15 -14.73 15.13
C ARG A 15 4.25 -14.89 14.09
N ILE A 16 4.32 -13.99 13.10
CA ILE A 16 5.41 -13.99 12.09
C ILE A 16 6.78 -13.92 12.77
N ARG A 17 6.94 -13.01 13.73
CA ARG A 17 8.19 -12.86 14.48
C ARG A 17 8.52 -14.12 15.29
N GLN A 18 7.54 -14.73 15.96
CA GLN A 18 7.73 -15.98 16.72
C GLN A 18 8.11 -17.15 15.81
N ASP A 19 7.46 -17.28 14.65
CA ASP A 19 7.79 -18.32 13.67
C ASP A 19 9.20 -18.15 13.12
N ASN A 20 9.62 -16.91 12.84
CA ASN A 20 10.98 -16.61 12.40
C ASN A 20 12.03 -16.90 13.47
N LEU A 21 11.76 -16.56 14.73
CA LEU A 21 12.62 -16.95 15.86
C LEU A 21 12.73 -18.48 15.97
N ARG A 22 11.60 -19.19 15.90
CA ARG A 22 11.59 -20.66 15.95
C ARG A 22 12.39 -21.28 14.80
N ARG A 23 12.26 -20.74 13.59
CA ARG A 23 13.06 -21.17 12.42
C ARG A 23 14.55 -20.93 12.66
N GLN A 24 14.91 -19.78 13.21
CA GLN A 24 16.30 -19.46 13.53
C GLN A 24 16.87 -20.41 14.59
N ASP A 25 16.11 -20.72 15.64
CA ASP A 25 16.52 -21.66 16.69
C ASP A 25 16.70 -23.07 16.13
N ASN A 26 15.81 -23.51 15.24
CA ASN A 26 15.95 -24.80 14.56
C ASN A 26 17.23 -24.85 13.70
N ARG A 27 17.53 -23.80 12.93
CA ARG A 27 18.78 -23.72 12.13
C ARG A 27 20.03 -23.76 13.03
N LYS A 28 20.00 -23.04 14.16
CA LYS A 28 21.11 -23.10 15.14
C LYS A 28 21.26 -24.48 15.74
N ALA A 29 20.16 -25.12 16.16
CA ALA A 29 20.19 -26.47 16.73
C ALA A 29 20.73 -27.50 15.73
N GLU A 30 20.33 -27.41 14.46
CA GLU A 30 20.86 -28.24 13.37
C GLU A 30 22.38 -28.06 13.22
N VAL A 31 22.85 -26.82 13.10
CA VAL A 31 24.28 -26.52 12.94
C VAL A 31 25.07 -26.97 14.15
N TYR A 32 24.57 -26.76 15.37
CA TYR A 32 25.24 -27.21 16.60
C TYR A 32 25.30 -28.73 16.72
N ALA A 33 24.27 -29.44 16.25
CA ALA A 33 24.28 -30.89 16.23
C ALA A 33 25.28 -31.45 15.21
N ARG A 34 25.39 -30.80 14.04
CA ARG A 34 26.29 -31.23 12.96
C ARG A 34 27.74 -30.80 13.16
N ILE A 35 27.96 -29.63 13.77
CA ILE A 35 29.27 -29.03 14.05
C ILE A 35 29.29 -28.52 15.50
N PRO A 36 29.49 -29.40 16.50
CA PRO A 36 29.49 -29.02 17.92
C PRO A 36 30.47 -27.90 18.25
N ARG A 37 31.59 -27.81 17.52
CA ARG A 37 32.59 -26.75 17.66
C ARG A 37 32.03 -25.34 17.47
N ILE A 38 31.02 -25.16 16.61
CA ILE A 38 30.37 -23.84 16.43
C ILE A 38 29.66 -23.39 17.72
N LYS A 39 29.05 -24.31 18.46
CA LYS A 39 28.43 -23.99 19.75
C LYS A 39 29.49 -23.55 20.77
N GLU A 40 30.61 -24.27 20.85
CA GLU A 40 31.72 -23.90 21.74
C GLU A 40 32.27 -22.51 21.43
N ILE A 41 32.40 -22.17 20.15
CA ILE A 41 32.82 -20.84 19.70
C ILE A 41 31.81 -19.77 20.15
N ASP A 42 30.51 -19.99 19.90
CA ASP A 42 29.47 -19.03 20.28
C ASP A 42 29.40 -18.85 21.81
N ASP A 43 29.52 -19.94 22.59
CA ASP A 43 29.57 -19.90 24.05
C ASP A 43 30.82 -19.18 24.56
N ALA A 44 31.99 -19.39 23.93
CA ALA A 44 33.25 -18.72 24.29
C ALA A 44 33.19 -17.20 24.03
N ILE A 45 32.64 -16.78 22.88
CA ILE A 45 32.46 -15.36 22.55
C ILE A 45 31.48 -14.71 23.54
N ALA A 46 30.36 -15.37 23.84
CA ALA A 46 29.38 -14.87 24.81
C ALA A 46 29.98 -14.74 26.22
N HIS A 47 30.74 -15.75 26.66
CA HIS A 47 31.43 -15.72 27.96
C HIS A 47 32.42 -14.56 28.05
N SER A 48 33.21 -14.34 27.00
CA SER A 48 34.15 -13.23 26.89
C SER A 48 33.46 -11.86 27.00
N ALA A 49 32.29 -11.68 26.37
CA ALA A 49 31.52 -10.45 26.47
C ALA A 49 30.98 -10.20 27.89
N VAL A 50 30.49 -11.24 28.56
CA VAL A 50 29.98 -11.16 29.94
C VAL A 50 31.11 -10.83 30.92
N GLN A 51 32.27 -11.49 30.80
CA GLN A 51 33.44 -11.20 31.63
C GLN A 51 33.90 -9.74 31.48
N ALA A 52 34.03 -9.25 30.25
CA ALA A 52 34.44 -7.88 29.99
C ALA A 52 33.46 -6.86 30.58
N SER A 53 32.15 -7.11 30.43
CA SER A 53 31.10 -6.25 30.99
C SER A 53 31.16 -6.21 32.52
N ARG A 54 31.34 -7.37 33.16
CA ARG A 54 31.49 -7.49 34.61
C ARG A 54 32.75 -6.79 35.13
N ALA A 55 33.89 -6.96 34.46
CA ALA A 55 35.14 -6.31 34.84
C ALA A 55 35.03 -4.78 34.78
N ARG A 56 34.37 -4.22 33.76
CA ARG A 56 34.08 -2.78 33.66
C ARG A 56 33.22 -2.26 34.83
N ILE A 57 32.19 -3.01 35.21
CA ILE A 57 31.33 -2.66 36.36
C ILE A 57 32.13 -2.68 37.67
N LEU A 58 33.09 -3.60 37.80
CA LEU A 58 33.96 -3.74 38.96
C LEU A 58 35.22 -2.85 38.90
N HIS A 59 35.32 -1.95 37.91
CA HIS A 59 36.49 -1.10 37.66
C HIS A 59 37.82 -1.87 37.58
N GLN A 60 37.79 -3.08 37.04
CA GLN A 60 38.98 -3.89 36.77
C GLN A 60 39.53 -3.60 35.37
N GLU A 61 40.85 -3.72 35.20
CA GLU A 61 41.47 -3.61 33.87
C GLU A 61 41.00 -4.76 32.97
N VAL A 62 40.67 -4.39 31.73
CA VAL A 62 40.30 -5.33 30.66
C VAL A 62 41.24 -5.08 29.50
N ASP A 63 41.97 -6.12 29.09
CA ASP A 63 42.75 -6.10 27.86
C ASP A 63 41.80 -6.25 26.66
N GLU A 64 41.33 -5.10 26.15
CA GLU A 64 40.37 -5.06 25.04
C GLU A 64 40.98 -5.53 23.72
N GLU A 65 42.29 -5.35 23.53
CA GLU A 65 42.99 -5.73 22.30
C GLU A 65 43.15 -7.25 22.21
N ALA A 66 43.57 -7.90 23.30
CA ALA A 66 43.63 -9.35 23.36
C ALA A 66 42.25 -9.99 23.22
N LEU A 67 41.23 -9.42 23.86
CA LEU A 67 39.85 -9.89 23.76
C LEU A 67 39.29 -9.77 22.34
N SER A 68 39.55 -8.65 21.68
CA SER A 68 39.15 -8.40 20.29
C SER A 68 39.82 -9.39 19.34
N THR A 69 41.14 -9.57 19.46
CA THR A 69 41.94 -10.50 18.64
C THR A 69 41.44 -11.93 18.79
N LYS A 70 41.20 -12.38 20.04
CA LYS A 70 40.64 -13.71 20.31
C LYS A 70 39.25 -13.88 19.69
N ASN A 71 38.36 -12.91 19.86
CA ASN A 71 37.01 -12.97 19.29
C ASN A 71 37.01 -12.93 17.76
N HIS A 72 37.97 -12.25 17.14
CA HIS A 72 38.15 -12.26 15.69
C HIS A 72 38.55 -13.65 15.19
N ALA A 73 39.60 -14.25 15.77
CA ALA A 73 40.07 -15.58 15.39
C ALA A 73 38.96 -16.65 15.53
N LEU A 74 38.15 -16.56 16.59
CA LEU A 74 37.01 -17.46 16.79
C LEU A 74 35.91 -17.28 15.72
N ARG A 75 35.66 -16.04 15.26
CA ARG A 75 34.71 -15.78 14.17
C ARG A 75 35.22 -16.31 12.83
N ASP A 76 36.51 -16.17 12.57
CA ASP A 76 37.14 -16.72 11.37
C ASP A 76 37.07 -18.25 11.35
N GLU A 77 37.37 -18.89 12.50
CA GLU A 77 37.23 -20.34 12.66
C GLU A 77 35.79 -20.79 12.39
N LYS A 78 34.79 -20.09 12.95
CA LYS A 78 33.37 -20.37 12.71
C LYS A 78 33.01 -20.28 11.23
N HIS A 79 33.46 -19.23 10.55
CA HIS A 79 33.19 -19.02 9.11
C HIS A 79 33.77 -20.16 8.26
N GLN A 80 35.01 -20.55 8.52
CA GLN A 80 35.66 -21.67 7.83
C GLN A 80 34.93 -23.01 8.07
N LEU A 81 34.51 -23.29 9.31
CA LEU A 81 33.76 -24.51 9.64
C LEU A 81 32.41 -24.57 8.92
N MET A 82 31.70 -23.44 8.83
CA MET A 82 30.43 -23.36 8.08
C MET A 82 30.63 -23.59 6.59
N ALA A 83 31.65 -22.96 5.99
CA ALA A 83 31.97 -23.12 4.57
C ALA A 83 32.36 -24.56 4.20
N GLN A 84 33.20 -25.21 5.01
CA GLN A 84 33.67 -26.58 4.77
C GLN A 84 32.54 -27.63 4.78
N THR A 85 31.45 -27.36 5.50
CA THR A 85 30.29 -28.26 5.61
C THR A 85 29.15 -27.91 4.66
N GLY A 86 29.33 -26.88 3.83
CA GLY A 86 28.41 -26.47 2.78
C GLY A 86 27.24 -25.61 3.24
N TYR A 87 27.30 -25.00 4.44
CA TYR A 87 26.30 -24.03 4.87
C TYR A 87 26.58 -22.66 4.26
N PRO A 88 25.54 -21.93 3.79
CA PRO A 88 25.68 -20.51 3.42
C PRO A 88 26.14 -19.64 4.60
N ASP A 89 26.89 -18.58 4.30
CA ASP A 89 27.42 -17.64 5.30
C ASP A 89 26.32 -16.97 6.14
N ASP A 90 25.15 -16.74 5.54
CA ASP A 90 24.00 -16.11 6.17
C ASP A 90 23.03 -17.11 6.83
N TYR A 91 23.35 -18.42 6.85
CA TYR A 91 22.43 -19.46 7.31
C TYR A 91 21.95 -19.24 8.75
N LEU A 92 22.86 -18.77 9.62
CA LEU A 92 22.60 -18.45 11.03
C LEU A 92 22.14 -17.00 11.28
N ALA A 93 22.11 -16.16 10.23
CA ALA A 93 21.67 -14.78 10.34
C ALA A 93 20.20 -14.71 10.80
N PRO A 94 19.79 -13.61 11.47
CA PRO A 94 18.40 -13.41 11.84
C PRO A 94 17.46 -13.47 10.62
N ILE A 95 16.36 -14.19 10.78
CA ILE A 95 15.33 -14.32 9.75
C ILE A 95 14.24 -13.28 10.02
N TYR A 96 13.90 -12.49 9.00
CA TYR A 96 12.80 -11.53 9.06
C TYR A 96 11.97 -11.60 7.78
N ASN A 97 10.65 -11.42 7.90
CA ASN A 97 9.80 -11.24 6.72
C ASN A 97 9.93 -9.81 6.17
N CYS A 98 10.05 -8.81 7.05
CA CYS A 98 10.31 -7.42 6.70
C CYS A 98 11.68 -6.98 7.22
N PRO A 99 12.70 -6.85 6.34
CA PRO A 99 14.03 -6.40 6.74
C PRO A 99 14.04 -4.99 7.35
N ALA A 100 13.14 -4.11 6.91
CA ALA A 100 13.09 -2.71 7.33
C ALA A 100 12.70 -2.54 8.80
N CYS A 101 11.63 -3.21 9.24
CA CYS A 101 11.17 -3.12 10.64
C CYS A 101 11.55 -4.32 11.49
N ARG A 102 12.20 -5.35 10.91
CA ARG A 102 12.52 -6.63 11.56
C ARG A 102 11.28 -7.26 12.22
N ASP A 103 10.20 -7.31 11.45
CA ASP A 103 8.87 -7.81 11.82
C ASP A 103 8.19 -7.10 13.00
N SER A 104 8.69 -5.95 13.44
CA SER A 104 8.04 -5.15 14.50
C SER A 104 6.80 -4.40 14.01
N GLY A 105 6.72 -4.14 12.71
CA GLY A 105 5.70 -3.27 12.11
C GLY A 105 6.00 -1.77 12.21
N TYR A 106 7.10 -1.35 12.85
CA TYR A 106 7.44 0.07 13.07
C TYR A 106 8.90 0.39 12.73
N VAL A 107 9.15 1.60 12.23
CA VAL A 107 10.49 2.17 12.01
C VAL A 107 10.46 3.58 12.58
N ASP A 108 11.37 3.90 13.52
CA ASP A 108 11.45 5.20 14.21
C ASP A 108 10.11 5.70 14.79
N GLY A 109 9.36 4.79 15.41
CA GLY A 109 8.04 5.07 16.00
C GLY A 109 6.91 5.28 14.98
N LYS A 110 7.19 5.17 13.67
CA LYS A 110 6.19 5.30 12.60
C LYS A 110 5.81 3.92 12.05
N PRO A 111 4.55 3.71 11.64
CA PRO A 111 4.13 2.49 10.98
C PRO A 111 4.98 2.19 9.74
N CYS A 112 5.57 1.00 9.70
CA CYS A 112 6.33 0.49 8.56
C CYS A 112 5.40 0.22 7.37
N SER A 113 5.94 0.24 6.15
CA SER A 113 5.19 -0.13 4.94
C SER A 113 4.55 -1.52 5.07
N CYS A 114 5.20 -2.52 5.68
CA CYS A 114 4.62 -3.85 5.84
C CYS A 114 3.34 -3.84 6.68
N LEU A 115 3.31 -3.05 7.76
CA LEU A 115 2.14 -2.88 8.60
C LEU A 115 1.02 -2.14 7.85
N LYS A 116 1.37 -1.10 7.09
CA LYS A 116 0.43 -0.38 6.22
C LYS A 116 -0.24 -1.28 5.21
N HIS A 117 0.52 -2.16 4.57
CA HIS A 117 -0.01 -3.15 3.63
C HIS A 117 -0.96 -4.15 4.31
N MET A 118 -0.66 -4.59 5.52
CA MET A 118 -1.55 -5.50 6.26
C MET A 118 -2.88 -4.82 6.62
N VAL A 119 -2.85 -3.55 7.02
CA VAL A 119 -4.07 -2.77 7.29
C VAL A 119 -4.92 -2.62 6.03
N ILE A 120 -4.28 -2.24 4.91
CA ILE A 120 -4.98 -2.09 3.62
C ILE A 120 -5.55 -3.44 3.18
N SER A 121 -4.77 -4.52 3.28
CA SER A 121 -5.25 -5.88 2.95
C SER A 121 -6.49 -6.27 3.76
N GLN A 122 -6.52 -5.95 5.07
CA GLN A 122 -7.70 -6.23 5.90
C GLN A 122 -8.92 -5.41 5.45
N LEU A 123 -8.75 -4.13 5.11
CA LEU A 123 -9.83 -3.29 4.57
C LEU A 123 -10.39 -3.85 3.26
N TYR A 124 -9.52 -4.40 2.40
CA TYR A 124 -9.91 -4.97 1.10
C TYR A 124 -10.65 -6.29 1.25
N GLN A 125 -10.20 -7.16 2.18
CA GLN A 125 -10.87 -8.41 2.50
C GLN A 125 -12.29 -8.19 3.02
N GLN A 126 -12.50 -7.13 3.80
CA GLN A 126 -13.82 -6.75 4.32
C GLN A 126 -14.75 -6.12 3.26
N SER A 127 -14.22 -5.61 2.15
CA SER A 127 -14.97 -4.80 1.17
C SER A 127 -15.25 -5.49 -0.16
N THR A 128 -14.97 -6.80 -0.29
CA THR A 128 -15.05 -7.57 -1.55
C THR A 128 -14.19 -7.07 -2.72
N ILE A 129 -13.46 -5.96 -2.54
CA ILE A 129 -12.64 -5.32 -3.56
C ILE A 129 -11.56 -6.28 -4.07
N GLU A 130 -10.98 -7.12 -3.20
CA GLU A 130 -9.97 -8.11 -3.59
C GLU A 130 -10.42 -8.99 -4.77
N LYS A 131 -11.64 -9.53 -4.72
CA LYS A 131 -12.22 -10.34 -5.80
C LYS A 131 -12.51 -9.53 -7.06
N VAL A 132 -12.90 -8.27 -6.89
CA VAL A 132 -13.14 -7.36 -8.02
C VAL A 132 -11.84 -7.12 -8.76
N LEU A 133 -10.74 -6.82 -8.07
CA LEU A 133 -9.44 -6.53 -8.69
C LEU A 133 -8.79 -7.74 -9.39
N GLU A 134 -9.14 -8.97 -9.02
CA GLU A 134 -8.75 -10.18 -9.76
C GLU A 134 -9.35 -10.21 -11.17
N THR A 135 -10.53 -9.63 -11.35
CA THR A 135 -11.29 -9.67 -12.61
C THR A 135 -11.33 -8.35 -13.37
N GLU A 136 -11.20 -7.22 -12.68
CA GLU A 136 -11.19 -5.85 -13.22
C GLU A 136 -9.78 -5.27 -13.13
N ASN A 137 -8.98 -5.51 -14.18
CA ASN A 137 -7.61 -5.05 -14.25
C ASN A 137 -7.20 -4.73 -15.70
N PHE A 138 -5.99 -4.23 -15.87
CA PHE A 138 -5.49 -3.82 -17.18
C PHE A 138 -5.50 -4.94 -18.22
N ALA A 139 -5.40 -6.22 -17.83
CA ALA A 139 -5.45 -7.35 -18.76
C ALA A 139 -6.88 -7.66 -19.24
N SER A 140 -7.90 -7.34 -18.43
CA SER A 140 -9.31 -7.55 -18.76
C SER A 140 -10.03 -6.30 -19.28
N PHE A 141 -9.38 -5.13 -19.26
CA PHE A 141 -9.89 -3.92 -19.91
C PHE A 141 -9.97 -4.15 -21.43
N ASN A 142 -11.18 -4.04 -21.98
CA ASN A 142 -11.42 -4.24 -23.41
C ASN A 142 -12.06 -2.99 -24.04
N PRO A 143 -11.30 -2.23 -24.87
CA PRO A 143 -11.83 -1.09 -25.62
C PRO A 143 -12.94 -1.43 -26.63
N ASP A 144 -13.08 -2.68 -27.08
CA ASP A 144 -14.09 -3.10 -28.08
C ASP A 144 -15.55 -3.00 -27.58
N PHE A 145 -15.75 -2.66 -26.31
CA PHE A 145 -17.06 -2.31 -25.77
C PHE A 145 -17.45 -0.85 -26.02
N TYR A 146 -16.51 0.00 -26.41
CA TYR A 146 -16.75 1.37 -26.81
C TYR A 146 -16.99 1.42 -28.32
N ARG A 147 -17.97 2.22 -28.74
CA ARG A 147 -18.23 2.42 -30.17
C ARG A 147 -17.09 3.17 -30.85
N ASP A 148 -16.80 2.82 -32.09
CA ASP A 148 -15.82 3.51 -32.93
C ASP A 148 -16.51 4.47 -33.92
N GLU A 149 -17.39 5.30 -33.38
CA GLU A 149 -18.18 6.27 -34.14
C GLU A 149 -18.07 7.64 -33.46
N HIS A 150 -17.94 8.69 -34.27
CA HIS A 150 -17.83 10.06 -33.76
C HIS A 150 -19.08 10.48 -32.99
N ILE A 151 -18.86 11.23 -31.91
CA ILE A 151 -19.91 11.88 -31.13
C ILE A 151 -19.75 13.40 -31.31
N ALA A 152 -20.84 14.10 -31.59
CA ALA A 152 -20.83 15.55 -31.67
C ALA A 152 -20.29 16.16 -30.37
N GLY A 153 -19.38 17.13 -30.48
CA GLY A 153 -18.73 17.78 -29.34
C GLY A 153 -17.43 17.10 -28.86
N TYR A 154 -17.04 15.97 -29.45
CA TYR A 154 -15.79 15.26 -29.11
C TYR A 154 -14.87 15.09 -30.33
N ASN A 155 -13.57 15.21 -30.08
CA ASN A 155 -12.55 15.11 -31.14
C ASN A 155 -12.21 13.66 -31.54
N TYR A 156 -12.43 12.70 -30.64
CA TYR A 156 -12.08 11.29 -30.83
C TYR A 156 -13.34 10.42 -30.74
N THR A 157 -13.31 9.22 -31.32
CA THR A 157 -14.35 8.22 -31.05
C THR A 157 -14.20 7.72 -29.61
N PRO A 158 -15.30 7.23 -28.97
CA PRO A 158 -15.22 6.62 -27.64
C PRO A 158 -14.17 5.51 -27.55
N TYR A 159 -14.03 4.71 -28.61
CA TYR A 159 -12.99 3.68 -28.74
C TYR A 159 -11.57 4.25 -28.70
N GLN A 160 -11.26 5.21 -29.56
CA GLN A 160 -9.94 5.88 -29.60
C GLN A 160 -9.61 6.57 -28.28
N ASN A 161 -10.60 7.25 -27.70
CA ASN A 161 -10.47 7.92 -26.40
C ASN A 161 -10.17 6.92 -25.27
N ALA A 162 -10.92 5.83 -25.19
CA ALA A 162 -10.70 4.79 -24.18
C ALA A 162 -9.31 4.15 -24.32
N GLN A 163 -8.82 3.92 -25.53
CA GLN A 163 -7.44 3.44 -25.76
C GLN A 163 -6.39 4.44 -25.28
N SER A 164 -6.55 5.72 -25.63
CA SER A 164 -5.62 6.77 -25.21
C SER A 164 -5.56 6.88 -23.69
N ILE A 165 -6.72 6.87 -23.02
CA ILE A 165 -6.81 6.93 -21.56
C ILE A 165 -6.20 5.66 -20.93
N LEU A 166 -6.44 4.49 -21.52
CA LEU A 166 -5.84 3.23 -21.04
C LEU A 166 -4.31 3.29 -21.12
N SER A 167 -3.77 3.76 -22.24
CA SER A 167 -2.32 3.95 -22.42
C SER A 167 -1.73 4.93 -21.42
N ALA A 168 -2.37 6.08 -21.22
CA ALA A 168 -1.96 7.08 -20.23
C ALA A 168 -2.02 6.52 -18.80
N SER A 169 -3.02 5.69 -18.49
CA SER A 169 -3.17 5.05 -17.19
C SER A 169 -2.07 4.02 -16.91
N ARG A 170 -1.63 3.27 -17.93
CA ARG A 170 -0.46 2.38 -17.82
C ARG A 170 0.83 3.16 -17.62
N GLN A 171 1.04 4.21 -18.41
CA GLN A 171 2.21 5.08 -18.26
C GLN A 171 2.27 5.73 -16.88
N PHE A 172 1.12 6.11 -16.32
CA PHE A 172 1.03 6.61 -14.95
C PHE A 172 1.49 5.58 -13.92
N THR A 173 1.01 4.34 -13.99
CA THR A 173 1.40 3.30 -13.02
C THR A 173 2.84 2.83 -13.20
N GLU A 174 3.40 2.90 -14.41
CA GLU A 174 4.82 2.66 -14.69
C GLU A 174 5.73 3.71 -14.05
N ASN A 175 5.37 4.99 -14.16
CA ASN A 175 6.19 6.11 -13.68
C ASN A 175 5.83 6.58 -12.26
N PHE A 176 5.00 5.82 -11.53
CA PHE A 176 4.43 6.23 -10.25
C PHE A 176 5.47 6.51 -9.14
N GLN A 177 6.66 5.92 -9.24
CA GLN A 177 7.76 6.20 -8.32
C GLN A 177 8.31 7.62 -8.49
N ASP A 178 8.41 8.07 -9.74
CA ASP A 178 9.10 9.32 -10.11
C ASP A 178 8.12 10.51 -10.15
N SER A 179 6.90 10.27 -10.60
CA SER A 179 5.86 11.29 -10.75
C SER A 179 4.52 10.78 -10.24
N ARG A 180 3.89 11.57 -9.37
CA ARG A 180 2.64 11.21 -8.68
C ARG A 180 1.56 12.29 -8.88
N PRO A 181 1.18 12.62 -10.13
CA PRO A 181 0.07 13.55 -10.35
C PRO A 181 -1.23 12.95 -9.78
N GLY A 182 -2.20 13.79 -9.47
CA GLY A 182 -3.56 13.31 -9.23
C GLY A 182 -4.19 12.79 -10.53
N ILE A 183 -5.32 12.11 -10.43
CA ILE A 183 -6.13 11.70 -11.59
C ILE A 183 -7.58 12.12 -11.32
N LEU A 184 -8.20 12.83 -12.27
CA LEU A 184 -9.65 13.04 -12.28
C LEU A 184 -10.23 12.22 -13.43
N ILE A 185 -11.07 11.24 -13.10
CA ILE A 185 -11.84 10.48 -14.09
C ILE A 185 -13.29 10.96 -14.02
N TYR A 186 -13.80 11.53 -15.10
CA TYR A 186 -15.17 12.02 -15.18
C TYR A 186 -15.88 11.55 -16.45
N GLY A 187 -17.21 11.66 -16.46
CA GLY A 187 -18.08 11.26 -17.57
C GLY A 187 -19.34 10.55 -17.09
N GLU A 188 -20.22 10.16 -18.00
CA GLU A 188 -21.55 9.62 -17.65
C GLU A 188 -21.49 8.24 -16.96
N THR A 189 -22.61 7.85 -16.34
CA THR A 189 -22.72 6.56 -15.67
C THR A 189 -22.59 5.39 -16.65
N GLY A 190 -21.73 4.43 -16.31
CA GLY A 190 -21.55 3.20 -17.09
C GLY A 190 -20.51 3.28 -18.21
N THR A 191 -19.74 4.38 -18.32
CA THR A 191 -18.63 4.53 -19.29
C THR A 191 -17.32 3.84 -18.88
N GLY A 192 -17.30 3.12 -17.75
CA GLY A 192 -16.15 2.31 -17.33
C GLY A 192 -15.18 2.96 -16.35
N LYS A 193 -15.53 4.12 -15.76
CA LYS A 193 -14.67 4.84 -14.78
C LYS A 193 -14.20 3.96 -13.62
N THR A 194 -15.12 3.32 -12.90
CA THR A 194 -14.79 2.42 -11.77
C THR A 194 -13.88 1.27 -12.21
N PHE A 195 -14.10 0.71 -13.40
CA PHE A 195 -13.25 -0.36 -13.92
C PHE A 195 -11.83 0.14 -14.18
N LEU A 196 -11.66 1.34 -14.75
CA LEU A 196 -10.35 1.95 -14.95
C LEU A 196 -9.67 2.27 -13.62
N THR A 197 -10.41 2.78 -12.63
CA THR A 197 -9.93 2.97 -11.26
C THR A 197 -9.38 1.67 -10.68
N ASN A 198 -10.11 0.57 -10.83
CA ASN A 198 -9.70 -0.76 -10.39
C ASN A 198 -8.44 -1.25 -11.10
N CYS A 199 -8.30 -0.98 -12.40
CA CYS A 199 -7.08 -1.30 -13.15
C CYS A 199 -5.85 -0.62 -12.56
N ILE A 200 -5.94 0.70 -12.30
CA ILE A 200 -4.85 1.48 -11.72
C ILE A 200 -4.55 0.99 -10.29
N ALA A 201 -5.59 0.75 -9.49
CA ALA A 201 -5.45 0.27 -8.12
C ALA A 201 -4.71 -1.08 -8.05
N LYS A 202 -5.13 -2.06 -8.87
CA LYS A 202 -4.54 -3.39 -8.92
C LYS A 202 -3.05 -3.33 -9.29
N GLU A 203 -2.72 -2.59 -10.33
CA GLU A 203 -1.34 -2.46 -10.80
C GLU A 203 -0.42 -1.83 -9.73
N LEU A 204 -0.91 -0.80 -9.01
CA LEU A 204 -0.13 -0.17 -7.94
C LEU A 204 0.01 -1.07 -6.71
N LEU A 205 -1.03 -1.83 -6.35
CA LEU A 205 -0.96 -2.83 -5.29
C LEU A 205 0.05 -3.94 -5.62
N ASP A 206 0.06 -4.42 -6.87
CA ASP A 206 0.99 -5.46 -7.33
C ASP A 206 2.45 -4.98 -7.30
N LYS A 207 2.67 -3.67 -7.49
CA LYS A 207 3.99 -3.02 -7.34
C LYS A 207 4.37 -2.74 -5.88
N GLY A 208 3.51 -3.06 -4.91
CA GLY A 208 3.77 -2.89 -3.48
C GLY A 208 3.58 -1.46 -2.98
N TYR A 209 2.73 -0.66 -3.65
CA TYR A 209 2.30 0.63 -3.13
C TYR A 209 1.08 0.51 -2.23
N THR A 210 0.96 1.44 -1.29
CA THR A 210 -0.22 1.52 -0.41
C THR A 210 -1.38 2.23 -1.12
N VAL A 211 -2.43 1.48 -1.46
CA VAL A 211 -3.64 2.01 -2.13
C VAL A 211 -4.85 1.98 -1.18
N LEU A 212 -5.44 3.15 -0.89
CA LEU A 212 -6.68 3.24 -0.11
C LEU A 212 -7.86 3.54 -1.05
N TYR A 213 -8.84 2.63 -1.10
CA TYR A 213 -10.06 2.79 -1.88
C TYR A 213 -11.24 3.18 -1.00
N LEU A 214 -11.85 4.34 -1.26
CA LEU A 214 -13.05 4.80 -0.58
C LEU A 214 -14.05 5.38 -1.58
N SER A 215 -15.33 5.05 -1.45
CA SER A 215 -16.39 5.87 -2.05
C SER A 215 -16.44 7.23 -1.35
N ALA A 216 -16.86 8.30 -2.03
CA ALA A 216 -17.02 9.63 -1.46
C ALA A 216 -17.85 9.64 -0.17
N ILE A 217 -19.00 8.96 -0.14
CA ILE A 217 -19.86 8.83 1.05
C ILE A 217 -19.07 8.25 2.23
N ASN A 218 -18.48 7.06 2.05
CA ASN A 218 -17.65 6.43 3.08
C ASN A 218 -16.49 7.34 3.53
N LEU A 219 -15.82 8.06 2.62
CA LEU A 219 -14.73 8.97 3.00
C LEU A 219 -15.21 10.01 4.00
N PHE A 220 -16.28 10.75 3.68
CA PHE A 220 -16.76 11.83 4.54
C PHE A 220 -17.41 11.32 5.82
N ASP A 221 -18.13 10.20 5.78
CA ASP A 221 -18.70 9.56 6.97
C ASP A 221 -17.60 9.15 7.96
N ASN A 222 -16.50 8.55 7.47
CA ASN A 222 -15.37 8.18 8.33
C ASN A 222 -14.67 9.40 8.94
N ILE A 223 -14.51 10.50 8.18
CA ILE A 223 -13.92 11.73 8.71
C ILE A 223 -14.83 12.36 9.76
N LEU A 224 -16.14 12.40 9.53
CA LEU A 224 -17.13 12.89 10.50
C LEU A 224 -17.08 12.08 11.79
N GLN A 225 -17.04 10.75 11.69
CA GLN A 225 -16.94 9.86 12.84
C GLN A 225 -15.65 10.14 13.63
N ASP A 226 -14.49 10.24 12.97
CA ASP A 226 -13.22 10.55 13.64
C ASP A 226 -13.26 11.90 14.37
N ILE A 227 -13.85 12.94 13.77
CA ILE A 227 -13.97 14.27 14.40
C ILE A 227 -14.92 14.25 15.60
N ILE A 228 -16.04 13.54 15.50
CA ILE A 228 -17.00 13.40 16.62
C ILE A 228 -16.36 12.60 17.76
N ILE A 229 -15.64 11.53 17.44
CA ILE A 229 -15.04 10.64 18.44
C ILE A 229 -13.76 11.24 19.04
N LYS A 230 -13.12 12.25 18.42
CA LYS A 230 -12.06 13.05 19.06
C LYS A 230 -12.50 13.76 20.36
N GLY A 231 -13.79 13.77 20.70
CA GLY A 231 -14.29 14.08 22.04
C GLY A 231 -14.16 12.95 23.09
N GLY A 232 -13.65 11.77 22.71
CA GLY A 232 -13.45 10.58 23.52
C GLY A 232 -12.09 9.93 23.27
N HIS A 233 -11.35 9.69 24.34
CA HIS A 233 -9.94 9.30 24.34
C HIS A 233 -9.69 7.82 23.94
N GLU A 234 -9.79 7.46 22.66
CA GLU A 234 -9.37 6.12 22.18
C GLU A 234 -8.25 6.23 21.11
N PRO A 235 -6.99 5.86 21.44
CA PRO A 235 -5.83 5.97 20.54
C PRO A 235 -5.96 5.17 19.22
N HIS A 236 -6.81 4.13 19.20
CA HIS A 236 -6.88 3.16 18.11
C HIS A 236 -7.68 3.64 16.88
N GLN A 237 -8.51 4.68 17.01
CA GLN A 237 -9.36 5.18 15.90
C GLN A 237 -8.69 6.25 15.02
N LYS A 238 -7.56 6.82 15.45
CA LYS A 238 -6.79 7.84 14.69
C LYS A 238 -6.26 7.38 13.33
N MET A 239 -6.33 6.08 13.03
CA MET A 239 -5.49 5.49 12.00
C MET A 239 -6.03 5.62 10.58
N LEU A 240 -7.34 5.47 10.34
CA LEU A 240 -7.89 5.62 8.97
C LEU A 240 -7.68 7.05 8.45
N TYR A 241 -7.85 8.04 9.31
CA TYR A 241 -7.49 9.42 9.03
C TYR A 241 -6.03 9.53 8.61
N ASP A 242 -5.10 8.95 9.38
CA ASP A 242 -3.68 8.92 8.98
C ASP A 242 -3.44 8.24 7.63
N TYR A 243 -4.17 7.17 7.29
CA TYR A 243 -4.05 6.53 5.97
C TYR A 243 -4.56 7.42 4.84
N ILE A 244 -5.65 8.17 5.03
CA ILE A 244 -6.17 9.14 4.04
C ILE A 244 -5.09 10.16 3.66
N TYR A 245 -4.28 10.63 4.62
CA TYR A 245 -3.25 11.64 4.37
C TYR A 245 -1.84 11.11 4.10
N ASN A 246 -1.61 9.80 4.26
CA ASN A 246 -0.25 9.23 4.19
C ASN A 246 -0.11 8.00 3.28
N CYS A 247 -1.18 7.40 2.75
CA CYS A 247 -1.07 6.35 1.73
C CYS A 247 -0.50 6.91 0.41
N ASP A 248 0.19 6.05 -0.34
CA ASP A 248 0.81 6.42 -1.62
C ASP A 248 -0.24 6.87 -2.65
N PHE A 249 -1.36 6.14 -2.71
CA PHE A 249 -2.44 6.39 -3.65
C PHE A 249 -3.81 6.32 -2.95
N LEU A 250 -4.56 7.42 -3.01
CA LEU A 250 -5.93 7.51 -2.48
C LEU A 250 -6.91 7.52 -3.64
N ILE A 251 -7.92 6.67 -3.58
CA ILE A 251 -9.03 6.63 -4.53
C ILE A 251 -10.28 7.14 -3.81
N ILE A 252 -10.88 8.18 -4.37
CA ILE A 252 -12.18 8.73 -3.98
C ILE A 252 -13.15 8.47 -5.13
N ASP A 253 -13.92 7.39 -5.01
CA ASP A 253 -14.84 6.92 -6.06
C ASP A 253 -16.24 7.54 -5.92
N ASP A 254 -16.90 7.79 -7.04
CA ASP A 254 -18.25 8.35 -7.14
C ASP A 254 -18.47 9.65 -6.34
N LEU A 255 -17.51 10.57 -6.43
CA LEU A 255 -17.64 11.94 -5.91
C LEU A 255 -18.82 12.65 -6.61
N GLY A 256 -19.73 13.20 -5.83
CA GLY A 256 -20.97 13.82 -6.31
C GLY A 256 -22.24 13.14 -5.81
N THR A 257 -22.10 12.00 -5.14
CA THR A 257 -23.20 11.22 -4.55
C THR A 257 -23.46 11.55 -3.09
N GLU A 258 -22.48 12.15 -2.41
CA GLU A 258 -22.57 12.59 -1.03
C GLU A 258 -23.39 13.88 -0.86
N TYR A 259 -23.90 14.10 0.35
CA TYR A 259 -24.55 15.36 0.70
C TYR A 259 -23.49 16.47 0.84
N THR A 260 -23.39 17.33 -0.17
CA THR A 260 -22.41 18.42 -0.18
C THR A 260 -22.81 19.53 0.81
N ASN A 261 -21.92 19.84 1.74
CA ASN A 261 -22.05 20.94 2.69
C ASN A 261 -20.69 21.62 2.91
N SER A 262 -20.64 22.72 3.69
CA SER A 262 -19.41 23.46 3.96
C SER A 262 -18.30 22.60 4.59
N PHE A 263 -18.68 21.60 5.40
CA PHE A 263 -17.74 20.66 5.99
C PHE A 263 -17.09 19.76 4.92
N VAL A 264 -17.89 19.11 4.07
CA VAL A 264 -17.43 18.26 2.95
C VAL A 264 -16.48 19.04 2.04
N LEU A 265 -16.85 20.27 1.68
CA LEU A 265 -16.02 21.14 0.85
C LEU A 265 -14.67 21.45 1.50
N SER A 266 -14.69 21.78 2.80
CA SER A 266 -13.47 22.10 3.54
C SER A 266 -12.54 20.89 3.66
N GLN A 267 -13.10 19.71 3.97
CA GLN A 267 -12.34 18.47 4.10
C GLN A 267 -11.79 17.99 2.76
N LEU A 268 -12.58 18.03 1.67
CA LEU A 268 -12.08 17.67 0.34
C LEU A 268 -10.92 18.57 -0.08
N PHE A 269 -11.04 19.88 0.13
CA PHE A 269 -9.96 20.82 -0.15
C PHE A 269 -8.70 20.51 0.68
N GLU A 270 -8.85 20.23 1.96
CA GLU A 270 -7.74 19.90 2.87
C GLU A 270 -7.03 18.62 2.45
N ILE A 271 -7.77 17.56 2.10
CA ILE A 271 -7.23 16.28 1.61
C ILE A 271 -6.42 16.51 0.34
N ILE A 272 -7.01 17.14 -0.68
CA ILE A 272 -6.35 17.40 -1.96
C ILE A 272 -5.08 18.22 -1.73
N ASN A 273 -5.19 19.34 -1.03
CA ASN A 273 -4.06 20.25 -0.82
C ASN A 273 -2.91 19.58 -0.05
N THR A 274 -3.23 18.88 1.04
CA THR A 274 -2.21 18.22 1.88
C THR A 274 -1.50 17.10 1.13
N ARG A 275 -2.25 16.28 0.39
CA ARG A 275 -1.68 15.18 -0.41
C ARG A 275 -0.81 15.72 -1.55
N THR A 276 -1.26 16.76 -2.25
CA THR A 276 -0.44 17.42 -3.29
C THR A 276 0.88 17.94 -2.72
N ILE A 277 0.86 18.63 -1.57
CA ILE A 277 2.09 19.13 -0.90
C ILE A 277 3.03 17.98 -0.52
N LYS A 278 2.47 16.86 -0.02
CA LYS A 278 3.24 15.66 0.34
C LYS A 278 3.66 14.81 -0.87
N ARG A 279 3.33 15.21 -2.10
CA ARG A 279 3.54 14.42 -3.33
C ARG A 279 2.90 13.03 -3.26
N GLN A 280 1.71 12.95 -2.68
CA GLN A 280 0.89 11.75 -2.66
C GLN A 280 -0.24 11.89 -3.69
N SER A 281 -0.42 10.85 -4.50
CA SER A 281 -1.37 10.90 -5.60
C SER A 281 -2.78 10.59 -5.12
N THR A 282 -3.76 11.26 -5.73
CA THR A 282 -5.19 11.07 -5.43
C THR A 282 -5.94 10.92 -6.74
N LEU A 283 -6.68 9.82 -6.88
CA LEU A 283 -7.64 9.61 -7.95
C LEU A 283 -9.04 9.96 -7.45
N ILE A 284 -9.73 10.80 -8.22
CA ILE A 284 -11.12 11.16 -8.01
C ILE A 284 -11.92 10.64 -9.21
N SER A 285 -12.99 9.89 -8.96
CA SER A 285 -13.96 9.50 -9.98
C SER A 285 -15.28 10.25 -9.75
N THR A 286 -15.94 10.71 -10.81
CA THR A 286 -17.21 11.44 -10.71
C THR A 286 -18.10 11.24 -11.93
N ASN A 287 -19.42 11.28 -11.73
CA ASN A 287 -20.40 11.30 -12.83
C ASN A 287 -20.74 12.73 -13.29
N LEU A 288 -20.16 13.76 -12.66
CA LEU A 288 -20.39 15.16 -12.99
C LEU A 288 -19.52 15.59 -14.16
N ASP A 289 -20.03 16.49 -14.99
CA ASP A 289 -19.16 17.23 -15.91
C ASP A 289 -18.29 18.26 -15.16
N LEU A 290 -17.34 18.89 -15.85
CA LEU A 290 -16.40 19.82 -15.21
C LEU A 290 -17.08 21.10 -14.68
N GLN A 291 -18.17 21.55 -15.30
CA GLN A 291 -18.91 22.73 -14.84
C GLN A 291 -19.75 22.39 -13.61
N GLU A 292 -20.45 21.26 -13.63
CA GLU A 292 -21.17 20.72 -12.48
C GLU A 292 -20.23 20.47 -11.30
N PHE A 293 -19.06 19.88 -11.56
CA PHE A 293 -18.02 19.67 -10.56
C PHE A 293 -17.59 21.01 -9.94
N LYS A 294 -17.26 22.01 -10.77
CA LYS A 294 -16.87 23.35 -10.31
C LYS A 294 -17.96 24.01 -9.47
N ASN A 295 -19.22 23.92 -9.93
CA ASN A 295 -20.36 24.51 -9.23
C ASN A 295 -20.62 23.84 -7.88
N ARG A 296 -20.42 22.52 -7.80
CA ARG A 296 -20.62 21.75 -6.57
C ARG A 296 -19.46 21.88 -5.58
N TYR A 297 -18.22 21.80 -6.05
CA TYR A 297 -17.00 21.72 -5.23
C TYR A 297 -16.20 23.01 -5.14
N THR A 298 -16.68 24.10 -5.74
CA THR A 298 -16.04 25.41 -5.82
C THR A 298 -14.88 25.51 -6.82
N GLU A 299 -14.67 26.73 -7.33
CA GLU A 299 -13.55 27.06 -8.21
C GLU A 299 -12.20 26.74 -7.59
N ARG A 300 -12.08 26.91 -6.27
CA ARG A 300 -10.81 26.70 -5.56
C ARG A 300 -10.34 25.25 -5.63
N ILE A 301 -11.26 24.29 -5.52
CA ILE A 301 -10.92 22.86 -5.67
C ILE A 301 -10.61 22.55 -7.13
N MET A 302 -11.42 23.07 -8.05
CA MET A 302 -11.23 22.87 -9.48
C MET A 302 -9.85 23.37 -9.96
N SER A 303 -9.42 24.56 -9.54
CA SER A 303 -8.09 25.10 -9.87
C SER A 303 -6.95 24.20 -9.40
N ARG A 304 -7.07 23.59 -8.20
CA ARG A 304 -6.06 22.66 -7.68
C ARG A 304 -6.00 21.36 -8.49
N ILE A 305 -7.15 20.87 -8.94
CA ILE A 305 -7.22 19.68 -9.78
C ILE A 305 -6.56 19.97 -11.14
N VAL A 306 -6.96 21.05 -11.81
CA VAL A 306 -6.41 21.41 -13.13
C VAL A 306 -4.88 21.58 -13.11
N ASP A 307 -4.33 22.11 -12.02
CA ASP A 307 -2.89 22.36 -11.89
C ASP A 307 -2.06 21.09 -11.65
N SER A 308 -2.63 20.05 -11.03
CA SER A 308 -1.86 18.90 -10.50
C SER A 308 -2.37 17.52 -10.94
N TYR A 309 -3.45 17.44 -11.72
CA TYR A 309 -4.10 16.18 -12.06
C TYR A 309 -4.07 15.90 -13.56
N LEU A 310 -3.96 14.63 -13.90
CA LEU A 310 -4.34 14.11 -15.22
C LEU A 310 -5.87 14.06 -15.30
N ILE A 311 -6.44 14.68 -16.33
CA ILE A 311 -7.90 14.75 -16.50
C ILE A 311 -8.33 13.79 -17.60
N PHE A 312 -9.08 12.76 -17.22
CA PHE A 312 -9.60 11.73 -18.11
C PHE A 312 -11.12 11.84 -18.25
N ASN A 313 -11.58 12.15 -19.47
CA ASN A 313 -12.99 12.14 -19.81
C ASN A 313 -13.36 10.82 -20.47
N LEU A 314 -14.05 9.93 -19.74
CA LEU A 314 -14.60 8.69 -20.30
C LEU A 314 -16.05 8.90 -20.73
N TYR A 315 -16.26 8.99 -22.04
CA TYR A 315 -17.57 9.16 -22.68
C TYR A 315 -17.88 8.01 -23.64
N GLY A 316 -19.15 7.90 -24.02
CA GLY A 316 -19.67 6.84 -24.89
C GLY A 316 -20.88 6.14 -24.27
N ASP A 317 -21.28 5.03 -24.89
CA ASP A 317 -22.47 4.30 -24.45
C ASP A 317 -22.23 3.60 -23.09
N ASN A 318 -23.32 3.27 -22.40
CA ASN A 318 -23.24 2.49 -21.17
C ASN A 318 -22.76 1.05 -21.46
N ILE A 319 -21.51 0.78 -21.11
CA ILE A 319 -20.81 -0.48 -21.38
C ILE A 319 -21.49 -1.67 -20.69
N ARG A 320 -22.14 -1.44 -19.54
CA ARG A 320 -22.87 -2.50 -18.83
C ARG A 320 -24.02 -3.03 -19.70
N TYR A 321 -24.70 -2.14 -20.43
CA TYR A 321 -25.77 -2.53 -21.37
C TYR A 321 -25.19 -3.21 -22.62
N VAL A 322 -24.11 -2.69 -23.19
CA VAL A 322 -23.42 -3.30 -24.34
C VAL A 322 -22.96 -4.74 -24.02
N LYS A 323 -22.33 -4.95 -22.85
CA LYS A 323 -21.90 -6.27 -22.38
C LYS A 323 -23.09 -7.22 -22.24
N ARG A 324 -24.18 -6.77 -21.62
CA ARG A 324 -25.40 -7.57 -21.44
C ARG A 324 -26.03 -7.96 -22.78
N MET A 325 -26.05 -7.04 -23.74
CA MET A 325 -26.61 -7.31 -25.07
C MET A 325 -25.77 -8.29 -25.89
N LYS A 326 -24.44 -8.13 -25.87
CA LYS A 326 -23.51 -9.09 -26.50
C LYS A 326 -23.63 -10.49 -25.88
N SER A 327 -23.82 -10.59 -24.56
CA SER A 327 -24.04 -11.87 -23.86
C SER A 327 -25.33 -12.55 -24.29
N ILE A 328 -26.45 -11.82 -24.34
CA ILE A 328 -27.75 -12.36 -24.80
C ILE A 328 -27.67 -12.82 -26.26
N ALA A 329 -26.98 -12.08 -27.13
CA ALA A 329 -26.83 -12.45 -28.54
C ALA A 329 -26.00 -13.73 -28.72
N ARG A 330 -25.02 -13.99 -27.86
CA ARG A 330 -24.21 -15.22 -27.87
C ARG A 330 -25.01 -16.44 -27.41
N ASN A 331 -25.89 -16.29 -26.41
CA ASN A 331 -26.70 -17.40 -25.89
C ASN A 331 -27.89 -17.78 -26.80
N LYS A 332 -28.18 -16.98 -27.83
CA LYS A 332 -29.20 -17.27 -28.86
C LYS A 332 -28.63 -17.95 -30.11
N ARG A 333 -27.31 -18.07 -30.20
CA ARG A 333 -26.60 -18.85 -31.22
C ARG A 333 -26.17 -20.16 -30.60
#